data_AF-A0A4Y2VTV4-F1
#
_entry.id   AF-A0A4Y2VTV4-F1
#
_cell.length_a   1.000
_cell.length_b   1.000
_cell.length_c   1.000
_cell.angle_alpha   90.00
_cell.angle_beta   90.00
_cell.angle_gamma   90.00
#
_symmetry.space_group_name_H-M   'P 1'
#
loop_
_entity.id
_entity.type
_entity.pdbx_description
1 polymer ?
#
loop_
_entity_poly.entity_id
_entity_poly.type
_entity_poly.pdbx_seq_one_letter_code
_entity_poly.pdbx_strand_id
1 'polypeptide(L)'
;MHLFLHSTRYMVVDCGGGTVDITVTKSQTGGTIKELAQGHRRALRIGGDRSRFESFWPDIFGTDFIEHFKTNFPQLSWTSWVAFRARKRNASPFKITPINIALPFSFVHHYKEDEKQYGE
;
A
#
# COMPACT_ATOMS: atom_id res chain seq x y z
N MET A 1 -23.41 13.27 -7.52
CA MET A 1 -23.68 14.24 -6.44
C MET A 1 -24.70 13.62 -5.50
N HIS A 2 -24.29 13.10 -4.33
CA HIS A 2 -25.23 12.57 -3.33
C HIS A 2 -25.78 13.77 -2.54
N LEU A 3 -27.04 14.10 -2.75
CA LEU A 3 -27.74 15.11 -1.95
C LEU A 3 -27.98 14.49 -0.57
N PHE A 4 -27.21 14.88 0.44
CA PHE A 4 -27.48 14.43 1.81
C PHE A 4 -28.79 15.07 2.28
N LEU A 5 -29.79 14.24 2.58
CA LEU A 5 -31.04 14.68 3.17
C LEU A 5 -30.77 15.32 4.54
N HIS A 6 -31.57 16.31 4.91
CA HIS A 6 -31.43 17.03 6.18
C HIS A 6 -31.41 16.04 7.35
N SER A 7 -30.51 16.28 8.32
CA SER A 7 -30.30 15.42 9.51
C SER A 7 -29.71 14.03 9.29
N THR A 8 -29.16 13.73 8.10
CA THR A 8 -28.44 12.46 7.87
C THR A 8 -27.14 12.41 8.68
N ARG A 9 -26.90 11.30 9.36
CA ARG A 9 -25.61 10.99 10.00
C ARG A 9 -24.83 10.01 9.13
N TYR A 10 -23.55 10.27 8.91
CA TYR A 10 -22.69 9.40 8.14
C TYR A 10 -21.29 9.32 8.78
N MET A 11 -20.57 8.26 8.42
CA MET A 11 -19.19 8.04 8.84
C MET A 11 -18.31 8.20 7.61
N VAL A 12 -17.26 8.99 7.75
CA VAL A 12 -16.16 9.08 6.78
C VAL A 12 -15.06 8.16 7.28
N VAL A 13 -14.67 7.20 6.44
CA VAL A 13 -13.54 6.31 6.67
C VAL A 13 -12.51 6.61 5.58
N ASP A 14 -11.42 7.27 5.97
CA ASP A 14 -10.30 7.56 5.07
C ASP A 14 -9.19 6.54 5.29
N CYS A 15 -8.96 5.69 4.29
CA CYS A 15 -7.92 4.67 4.30
C CYS A 15 -6.69 5.16 3.55
N GLY A 16 -5.87 5.97 4.21
CA GLY A 16 -4.60 6.45 3.69
C GLY A 16 -3.54 5.34 3.60
N GLY A 17 -2.33 5.71 3.13
CA GLY A 17 -1.24 4.76 2.91
C GLY A 17 -0.58 4.16 4.17
N GLY A 18 -1.03 4.56 5.37
CA GLY A 18 -0.46 4.12 6.65
C GLY A 18 -1.30 4.46 7.88
N THR A 19 -2.37 5.24 7.72
CA THR A 19 -3.36 5.55 8.76
C THR A 19 -4.74 5.32 8.20
N VAL A 20 -5.66 4.88 9.06
CA VAL A 20 -7.10 4.95 8.80
C VAL A 20 -7.69 5.98 9.76
N ASP A 21 -8.33 6.99 9.20
CA ASP A 21 -9.00 8.06 9.94
C ASP A 21 -10.52 7.87 9.85
N ILE A 22 -11.19 7.78 11.00
CA ILE A 22 -12.64 7.61 11.09
C ILE A 22 -13.25 8.87 11.70
N THR A 23 -14.21 9.49 11.01
CA THR A 23 -14.94 10.67 11.50
C THR A 23 -16.44 10.46 11.35
N VAL A 24 -17.21 10.75 12.40
CA VAL A 24 -18.70 10.70 12.36
C VAL A 24 -19.24 12.12 12.24
N THR A 25 -20.08 12.35 11.23
CA THR A 25 -20.62 13.67 10.90
C THR A 25 -22.14 13.63 10.73
N LYS A 26 -22.76 14.81 10.83
CA LYS A 26 -24.18 15.03 10.58
C LYS A 26 -24.36 16.19 9.61
N SER A 27 -25.18 15.98 8.59
CA SER A 27 -25.67 17.04 7.71
C SER A 27 -26.73 17.88 8.43
N GLN A 28 -26.58 19.21 8.40
CA GLN A 28 -27.53 20.16 8.97
C GLN A 28 -28.37 20.82 7.87
N THR A 29 -29.51 21.38 8.29
CA THR A 29 -30.35 22.25 7.46
C THR A 29 -29.49 23.41 6.91
N GLY A 30 -29.50 23.63 5.59
CA GLY A 30 -28.67 24.65 4.94
C GLY A 30 -27.31 24.15 4.44
N GLY A 31 -27.07 22.84 4.41
CA GLY A 31 -25.91 22.23 3.73
C GLY A 31 -24.61 22.24 4.54
N THR A 32 -24.63 22.72 5.80
CA THR A 32 -23.46 22.67 6.68
C THR A 32 -23.27 21.28 7.29
N ILE A 33 -22.02 20.92 7.59
CA ILE A 33 -21.65 19.63 8.17
C ILE A 33 -21.16 19.87 9.60
N LYS A 34 -21.68 19.09 10.56
CA LYS A 34 -21.20 19.09 11.95
C LYS A 34 -20.55 17.77 12.27
N GLU A 35 -19.29 17.80 12.72
CA GLU A 35 -18.64 16.65 13.34
C GLU A 35 -19.34 16.33 14.67
N LEU A 36 -19.81 15.09 14.83
CA LEU A 36 -20.59 14.68 16.00
C LEU A 36 -19.73 14.17 17.16
N ALA A 37 -18.49 13.79 16.88
CA ALA A 37 -17.56 13.24 17.87
C ALA A 37 -16.19 13.92 17.70
N GLN A 38 -16.07 15.14 18.21
CA GLN A 38 -14.83 15.91 18.27
C GLN A 38 -13.87 15.23 19.27
N GLY A 39 -13.21 14.15 18.86
CA GLY A 39 -12.31 13.39 19.74
C GLY A 39 -12.01 11.95 19.32
N HIS A 40 -12.75 11.37 18.36
CA HIS A 40 -12.48 10.01 17.86
C HIS A 40 -11.75 9.97 16.52
N ARG A 41 -10.96 11.00 16.21
CA ARG A 41 -9.90 10.93 15.19
C ARG A 41 -8.77 10.06 15.71
N ARG A 42 -9.03 8.77 15.89
CA ARG A 42 -7.99 7.79 16.20
C ARG A 42 -7.44 7.30 14.87
N ALA A 43 -6.34 7.91 14.44
CA ALA A 43 -5.53 7.37 13.37
C ALA A 43 -5.07 5.96 13.78
N LEU A 44 -5.68 4.94 13.20
CA LEU A 44 -5.21 3.58 13.39
C LEU A 44 -4.03 3.38 12.46
N ARG A 45 -2.84 3.19 13.02
CA ARG A 45 -1.67 2.83 12.22
C ARG A 45 -1.81 1.40 11.76
N ILE A 46 -1.93 1.21 10.46
CA ILE A 46 -2.02 -0.12 9.86
C ILE A 46 -0.67 -0.39 9.20
N GLY A 47 -0.16 -1.62 9.35
CA GLY A 47 1.07 -2.05 8.66
C GLY A 47 0.97 -1.73 7.17
N GLY A 48 1.85 -0.85 6.71
CA GLY A 48 1.77 -0.31 5.36
C GLY A 48 1.92 -1.39 4.30
N ASP A 49 1.32 -1.18 3.14
CA ASP A 49 1.45 -2.04 1.96
C ASP A 49 2.92 -2.37 1.63
N ARG A 50 3.82 -1.42 1.90
CA ARG A 50 5.26 -1.59 1.72
C ARG A 50 5.87 -2.65 2.63
N SER A 51 5.50 -2.71 3.91
CA SER A 51 6.10 -3.69 4.83
C SER A 51 5.66 -5.11 4.49
N ARG A 52 4.41 -5.28 4.05
CA ARG A 52 3.90 -6.57 3.57
C ARG A 52 4.54 -6.99 2.25
N PHE A 53 4.79 -6.04 1.36
CA PHE A 53 5.53 -6.31 0.14
C PHE A 53 6.98 -6.74 0.44
N GLU A 54 7.67 -6.00 1.31
CA GLU A 54 9.05 -6.30 1.67
C GLU A 54 9.20 -7.60 2.46
N SER A 55 8.19 -8.03 3.24
CA SER A 55 8.23 -9.31 3.96
C SER A 55 8.11 -10.53 3.04
N PHE A 56 7.51 -10.38 1.86
CA PHE A 56 7.32 -11.47 0.91
C PHE A 56 8.54 -11.73 0.01
N TRP A 57 9.46 -10.76 -0.09
CA TRP A 57 10.65 -10.86 -0.93
C TRP A 57 11.62 -11.97 -0.50
N PRO A 58 11.98 -12.08 0.80
CA PRO A 58 12.87 -13.14 1.27
C PRO A 58 12.33 -14.55 0.98
N ASP A 59 11.01 -14.75 1.05
CA ASP A 59 10.37 -16.05 0.82
C ASP A 59 10.51 -16.54 -0.64
N ILE A 60 10.69 -15.62 -1.60
CA ILE A 60 10.84 -15.97 -3.03
C ILE A 60 12.30 -16.00 -3.46
N PHE A 61 13.08 -14.98 -3.08
CA PHE A 61 14.41 -14.73 -3.64
C PHE A 61 15.54 -15.03 -2.64
N GLY A 62 15.22 -15.47 -1.42
CA GLY A 62 16.18 -15.72 -0.37
C GLY A 62 16.46 -14.48 0.49
N THR A 63 16.67 -14.70 1.79
CA THR A 63 16.93 -13.62 2.75
C THR A 63 18.23 -12.91 2.44
N ASP A 64 19.31 -13.66 2.22
CA ASP A 64 20.65 -13.12 2.01
C ASP A 64 20.71 -12.18 0.80
N PHE A 65 20.17 -12.62 -0.34
CA PHE A 65 20.08 -11.80 -1.54
C PHE A 65 19.26 -10.52 -1.30
N ILE A 66 18.09 -10.62 -0.68
CA ILE A 66 17.20 -9.47 -0.47
C ILE A 66 17.83 -8.45 0.49
N GLU A 67 18.47 -8.89 1.56
CA GLU A 67 19.17 -8.01 2.49
C GLU A 67 20.36 -7.33 1.82
N HIS A 68 21.17 -8.09 1.08
CA HIS A 68 22.28 -7.57 0.29
C HIS A 68 21.78 -6.56 -0.76
N PHE A 69 20.72 -6.88 -1.50
CA PHE A 69 20.16 -6.04 -2.55
C PHE A 69 19.61 -4.72 -2.01
N LYS A 70 18.86 -4.76 -0.89
CA LYS A 70 18.32 -3.55 -0.25
C LYS A 70 19.42 -2.64 0.28
N THR A 71 20.51 -3.24 0.80
CA THR A 71 21.64 -2.51 1.38
C THR A 71 22.52 -1.86 0.31
N ASN A 72 22.87 -2.61 -0.73
CA ASN A 72 23.81 -2.15 -1.76
C ASN A 72 23.13 -1.38 -2.90
N PHE A 73 21.84 -1.61 -3.12
CA PHE A 73 21.08 -0.99 -4.21
C PHE A 73 19.74 -0.38 -3.75
N PRO A 74 19.74 0.53 -2.74
CA PRO A 74 18.52 1.08 -2.16
C PRO A 74 17.61 1.80 -3.18
N GLN A 75 18.19 2.44 -4.19
CA GLN A 75 17.46 3.08 -5.29
C GLN A 75 16.76 2.07 -6.22
N LEU A 76 17.36 0.89 -6.44
CA LEU A 76 16.76 -0.17 -7.24
C LEU A 76 15.67 -0.91 -6.46
N SER A 77 15.88 -1.11 -5.16
CA SER A 77 14.85 -1.57 -4.22
C SER A 77 13.63 -0.64 -4.22
N TRP A 78 13.84 0.68 -4.12
CA TRP A 78 12.76 1.67 -4.25
C TRP A 78 12.04 1.61 -5.59
N THR A 79 12.78 1.49 -6.70
CA THR A 79 12.21 1.39 -8.05
C THR A 79 11.32 0.16 -8.19
N SER A 80 11.72 -0.96 -7.60
CA SER A 80 10.93 -2.20 -7.56
C SER A 80 9.63 -2.04 -6.79
N TRP A 81 9.67 -1.33 -5.65
CA TRP A 81 8.47 -0.96 -4.90
C TRP A 81 7.52 -0.05 -5.70
N VAL A 82 8.06 0.95 -6.42
CA VAL A 82 7.25 1.83 -7.28
C VAL A 82 6.55 1.06 -8.39
N ALA A 83 7.24 0.12 -9.03
CA ALA A 83 6.67 -0.75 -10.06
C ALA A 83 5.52 -1.61 -9.50
N PHE A 84 5.70 -2.22 -8.33
CA PHE A 84 4.66 -2.97 -7.63
C PHE A 84 3.45 -2.07 -7.32
N ARG A 85 3.68 -0.90 -6.71
CA ARG A 85 2.62 0.04 -6.33
C ARG A 85 1.81 0.50 -7.53
N ALA A 86 2.46 0.76 -8.67
CA ALA A 86 1.79 1.12 -9.92
C ALA A 86 0.86 0.01 -10.40
N ARG A 87 1.30 -1.26 -10.35
CA ARG A 87 0.46 -2.42 -10.70
C ARG A 87 -0.72 -2.58 -9.75
N LYS A 88 -0.48 -2.43 -8.45
CA LYS A 88 -1.54 -2.49 -7.44
C LYS A 88 -2.61 -1.42 -7.66
N ARG A 89 -2.23 -0.19 -8.02
CA ARG A 89 -3.17 0.92 -8.30
C ARG A 89 -4.08 0.64 -9.51
N ASN A 90 -3.57 -0.12 -10.48
CA ASN A 90 -4.30 -0.48 -11.68
C ASN A 90 -5.03 -1.84 -11.57
N ALA A 91 -4.88 -2.54 -10.44
CA ALA A 91 -5.58 -3.79 -10.19
C ALA A 91 -7.06 -3.52 -9.93
N SER A 92 -7.94 -4.24 -10.62
CA SER A 92 -9.37 -4.21 -10.31
C SER A 92 -9.62 -4.97 -9.01
N PRO A 93 -10.36 -4.40 -8.04
CA PRO A 93 -10.72 -5.10 -6.81
C PRO A 93 -11.65 -6.30 -7.05
N PHE A 94 -12.28 -6.38 -8.23
CA PHE A 94 -13.18 -7.47 -8.62
C PHE A 94 -12.48 -8.57 -9.44
N LYS A 95 -11.19 -8.40 -9.76
CA LYS A 95 -10.42 -9.39 -10.50
C LYS A 95 -9.87 -10.44 -9.54
N ILE A 96 -10.36 -11.67 -9.66
CA ILE A 96 -9.93 -12.83 -8.85
C ILE A 96 -8.78 -13.63 -9.49
N THR A 97 -8.44 -13.35 -10.74
CA THR A 97 -7.33 -14.00 -11.44
C THR A 97 -5.99 -13.36 -11.05
N PRO A 98 -4.88 -14.12 -11.00
CA PRO A 98 -3.56 -13.58 -10.71
C PRO A 98 -3.16 -12.37 -11.55
N ILE A 99 -2.34 -11.49 -10.99
CA ILE A 99 -1.79 -10.32 -11.66
C ILE A 99 -0.28 -10.50 -11.80
N ASN A 100 0.20 -10.43 -13.04
CA ASN A 100 1.63 -10.47 -13.31
C ASN A 100 2.28 -9.13 -12.94
N ILE A 101 3.32 -9.20 -12.11
CA ILE A 101 4.17 -8.08 -11.72
C ILE A 101 5.54 -8.34 -12.33
N ALA A 102 5.88 -7.55 -13.34
CA ALA A 102 7.21 -7.62 -13.94
C ALA A 102 8.22 -7.00 -12.97
N LEU A 103 9.27 -7.76 -12.63
CA LEU A 103 10.39 -7.24 -11.88
C LEU A 103 11.22 -6.32 -12.77
N PRO A 104 11.76 -5.20 -12.24
CA PRO A 104 12.68 -4.36 -13.01
C PRO A 104 13.87 -5.17 -13.52
N PHE A 105 14.34 -4.86 -14.73
CA PHE A 105 15.50 -5.53 -15.33
C PHE A 105 16.71 -5.56 -14.38
N SER A 106 16.96 -4.46 -13.67
CA SER A 106 18.05 -4.36 -12.71
C SER A 106 17.94 -5.35 -11.55
N PHE A 107 16.74 -5.57 -11.01
CA PHE A 107 16.51 -6.57 -9.97
C PHE A 107 16.84 -7.97 -10.50
N VAL A 108 16.30 -8.32 -11.68
CA VAL A 108 16.53 -9.62 -12.32
C VAL A 108 18.00 -9.86 -12.62
N HIS A 109 18.71 -8.82 -13.08
CA HIS A 109 20.13 -8.90 -13.34
C HIS A 109 20.91 -9.19 -12.06
N HIS A 110 20.71 -8.43 -10.99
CA HIS A 110 21.42 -8.64 -9.72
C HIS A 110 21.11 -10.00 -9.09
N TYR A 111 19.86 -10.46 -9.16
CA TYR A 111 19.50 -11.79 -8.67
C TYR A 111 20.23 -12.90 -9.43
N LYS A 112 20.31 -12.78 -10.76
CA LYS A 112 21.03 -13.77 -11.59
C LYS A 112 22.54 -13.76 -11.35
N GLU A 113 23.14 -12.61 -11.08
CA GLU A 113 24.57 -12.55 -10.73
C GLU A 113 24.84 -13.15 -9.35
N ASP A 114 23.93 -12.96 -8.39
CA ASP A 114 23.99 -13.57 -7.06
C ASP A 114 23.86 -15.11 -7.13
N GLU A 115 22.91 -15.62 -7.91
CA GLU A 115 22.77 -17.08 -8.12
C GLU A 115 24.01 -17.71 -8.78
N LYS A 116 24.71 -17.01 -9.66
CA LYS A 116 25.98 -17.51 -10.24
C LYS A 116 27.10 -17.54 -9.21
N GLN A 117 27.08 -16.64 -8.24
CA GLN A 117 28.14 -16.49 -7.24
C GLN A 117 28.03 -17.54 -6.12
N TYR A 118 26.83 -18.03 -5.82
CA TYR A 118 26.57 -19.00 -4.75
C TYR A 118 25.93 -20.32 -5.23
N GLY A 119 25.77 -20.51 -6.54
CA GLY A 119 25.15 -21.68 -7.17
C GLY A 119 26.10 -22.82 -7.53
N GLU A 120 27.21 -23.00 -6.79
CA GLU A 120 28.04 -24.22 -6.82
C GLU A 120 27.74 -25.13 -5.63
#